data_AF-A0A432IJN8-F1
#
_entry.id   AF-A0A432IJN8-F1
#
_cell.length_a   1.000
_cell.length_b   1.000
_cell.length_c   1.000
_cell.angle_alpha   90.00
_cell.angle_beta   90.00
_cell.angle_gamma   90.00
#
_symmetry.space_group_name_H-M   'P 1'
#
loop_
_entity.id
_entity.type
_entity.pdbx_description
1 polymer ?
#
loop_
_entity_poly.entity_id
_entity_poly.type
_entity_poly.pdbx_seq_one_letter_code
_entity_poly.pdbx_strand_id
1 'polypeptide(L)' 'NELYREMRAYVRNDGGRITYRVRKKNWFVLSGYREDGKIFYQKTILYRGKSATLLISYPIKYKRRYDRLVNSLVHGFSF' A
#
# COMPACT_ATOMS: atom_id res chain seq x y z
N ASN A 1 -4.67 11.05 8.68
CA ASN A 1 -5.82 10.36 9.32
C ASN A 1 -5.26 9.24 10.19
N GLU A 2 -6.11 8.70 11.06
CA GLU A 2 -5.82 7.60 11.98
C GLU A 2 -5.42 6.31 11.25
N LEU A 3 -6.19 5.91 10.23
CA LEU A 3 -5.92 4.73 9.42
C LEU A 3 -4.50 4.69 8.80
N TYR A 4 -3.96 5.82 8.35
CA TYR A 4 -2.57 5.91 7.86
C TYR A 4 -1.55 5.59 8.97
N ARG A 5 -1.81 6.04 10.20
CA ARG A 5 -0.93 5.78 11.36
C ARG A 5 -1.01 4.31 11.76
N GLU A 6 -2.21 3.75 11.83
CA GLU A 6 -2.45 2.34 12.12
C GLU A 6 -1.75 1.44 11.10
N MET A 7 -1.93 1.70 9.81
CA MET A 7 -1.30 0.88 8.77
C MET A 7 0.23 1.00 8.77
N ARG A 8 0.77 2.17 9.08
CA ARG A 8 2.21 2.35 9.27
C ARG A 8 2.73 1.59 10.50
N ALA A 9 1.96 1.58 11.60
CA ALA A 9 2.31 0.84 12.81
C ALA A 9 2.25 -0.67 12.54
N TYR A 10 1.20 -1.17 11.89
CA TYR A 10 1.05 -2.56 11.51
C TYR A 10 2.25 -3.06 10.69
N VAL A 11 2.65 -2.34 9.64
CA VAL A 11 3.82 -2.73 8.84
C VAL A 11 5.10 -2.79 9.67
N ARG A 12 5.30 -1.85 10.61
CA ARG A 12 6.50 -1.81 11.46
C ARG A 12 6.54 -2.91 12.50
N ASN A 13 5.39 -3.19 13.13
CA ASN A 13 5.25 -4.21 14.16
C ASN A 13 5.41 -5.62 13.57
N ASP A 14 5.09 -5.78 12.28
CA ASP A 14 5.26 -6.99 11.47
C ASP A 14 6.68 -7.10 10.87
N GLY A 15 7.69 -6.46 11.49
CA GLY A 15 9.09 -6.47 11.02
C GLY A 15 9.34 -5.80 9.66
N GLY A 16 8.31 -5.20 9.06
CA GLY A 16 8.34 -4.65 7.72
C GLY A 16 8.99 -3.27 7.62
N ARG A 17 9.41 -2.93 6.39
CA ARG A 17 10.05 -1.64 6.06
C ARG A 17 9.29 -0.92 4.97
N ILE A 18 8.71 0.23 5.29
CA ILE A 18 8.09 1.14 4.33
C ILE A 18 9.19 1.89 3.56
N THR A 19 9.21 1.76 2.24
CA THR A 19 10.16 2.47 1.35
C THR A 19 9.49 3.46 0.42
N TYR A 20 8.17 3.38 0.23
CA TYR A 20 7.39 4.31 -0.55
C TYR A 20 6.15 4.77 0.22
N ARG A 21 5.87 6.08 0.15
CA ARG A 21 4.72 6.70 0.79
C ARG A 21 4.22 7.87 -0.02
N VAL A 22 2.91 7.94 -0.18
CA VAL A 22 2.21 9.13 -0.67
C VAL A 22 1.07 9.43 0.28
N ARG A 23 0.87 10.69 0.63
CA ARG A 23 -0.26 11.12 1.45
C ARG A 23 -0.88 12.36 0.85
N LYS A 24 -2.16 12.26 0.52
CA LYS A 24 -3.01 13.36 0.04
C LYS A 24 -4.20 13.52 1.00
N LYS A 25 -5.06 14.50 0.71
CA LYS A 25 -6.20 14.85 1.58
C LYS A 25 -7.16 13.66 1.78
N ASN A 26 -7.50 12.98 0.69
CA ASN A 26 -8.52 11.94 0.63
C ASN A 26 -7.96 10.55 0.28
N TRP A 27 -6.65 10.38 0.12
CA TRP A 27 -6.06 9.06 -0.12
C TRP A 27 -4.60 9.02 0.30
N PHE A 28 -4.08 7.81 0.49
CA PHE A 28 -2.66 7.58 0.72
C PHE A 28 -2.22 6.25 0.11
N VAL A 29 -0.91 6.14 -0.07
CA VAL A 29 -0.23 4.92 -0.47
C VAL A 29 0.89 4.62 0.52
N LEU A 30 1.00 3.35 0.89
CA LEU A 30 2.15 2.78 1.59
C LEU A 30 2.64 1.57 0.80
N SER A 31 3.95 1.49 0.56
CA SER A 31 4.55 0.31 -0.04
C SER A 31 5.96 0.11 0.52
N GLY A 32 6.40 -1.13 0.49
CA GLY A 32 7.69 -1.53 1.02
C GLY A 32 7.80 -3.04 1.14
N TYR A 33 8.64 -3.47 2.06
CA TYR A 33 8.97 -4.87 2.27
C TYR A 33 8.34 -5.38 3.56
N ARG A 34 7.92 -6.63 3.54
CA ARG A 34 7.52 -7.42 4.71
C ARG A 34 8.72 -8.25 5.20
N GLU A 35 8.65 -8.72 6.43
CA GLU A 35 9.68 -9.59 7.00
C GLU A 35 9.86 -10.89 6.18
N ASP A 36 8.77 -11.43 5.63
CA ASP A 36 8.77 -12.63 4.79
C ASP A 36 9.37 -12.45 3.38
N GLY A 37 10.01 -11.31 3.10
CA GLY A 37 10.63 -11.00 1.82
C GLY A 37 9.65 -10.61 0.70
N LYS A 38 8.36 -10.43 1.00
CA LYS A 38 7.39 -9.90 0.03
C LYS A 38 7.43 -8.38 -0.04
N ILE A 39 7.06 -7.87 -1.20
CA ILE A 39 6.70 -6.46 -1.38
C ILE A 39 5.20 -6.35 -1.13
N PHE A 40 4.79 -5.35 -0.36
CA PHE A 40 3.40 -4.93 -0.28
C PHE A 40 3.21 -3.58 -0.97
N TYR A 41 2.06 -3.40 -1.61
CA TYR A 41 1.57 -2.12 -2.10
C TYR A 41 0.14 -1.93 -1.62
N GLN A 42 -0.10 -0.85 -0.88
CA GLN A 42 -1.41 -0.51 -0.34
C GLN A 42 -1.80 0.90 -0.76
N LYS A 43 -2.93 1.05 -1.44
CA LYS A 43 -3.59 2.33 -1.68
C LYS A 43 -4.91 2.36 -0.94
N THR A 44 -5.12 3.39 -0.12
CA THR A 44 -6.35 3.58 0.63
C THR A 44 -6.96 4.93 0.25
N ILE A 45 -8.24 4.91 -0.13
CA ILE A 45 -9.04 6.09 -0.43
C ILE A 45 -10.05 6.31 0.70
N LEU A 46 -10.31 7.57 1.02
CA LEU A 46 -11.12 8.03 2.14
C LEU A 46 -12.18 8.97 1.60
N TYR A 47 -13.44 8.64 1.84
CA TYR A 47 -14.57 9.44 1.36
C TYR A 47 -15.72 9.39 2.36
N ARG A 48 -16.14 10.56 2.86
CA ARG A 48 -17.27 10.73 3.79
C ARG A 48 -17.28 9.74 4.96
N GLY A 49 -16.15 9.62 5.66
CA GLY A 49 -15.98 8.72 6.81
C GLY A 49 -15.85 7.23 6.45
N LYS A 50 -15.92 6.87 5.17
CA LYS A 50 -15.71 5.50 4.67
C LYS A 50 -14.32 5.37 4.05
N SER A 51 -13.84 4.14 3.93
CA SER A 51 -12.58 3.85 3.23
C SER A 51 -12.71 2.66 2.29
N ALA A 52 -11.90 2.69 1.23
CA ALA A 52 -11.68 1.57 0.34
C ALA A 52 -10.17 1.35 0.20
N THR A 53 -9.71 0.11 0.30
CA THR A 53 -8.29 -0.23 0.24
C THR A 53 -8.01 -1.28 -0.82
N LEU A 54 -7.05 -1.01 -1.68
CA LEU A 54 -6.41 -1.98 -2.56
C LEU A 54 -5.08 -2.39 -1.92
N LEU A 55 -4.96 -3.67 -1.56
CA LEU A 55 -3.73 -4.28 -1.03
C LEU A 55 -3.25 -5.38 -1.97
N ILE A 56 -1.98 -5.30 -2.37
CA ILE A 56 -1.33 -6.29 -3.22
C ILE A 56 -0.03 -6.70 -2.52
N SER A 57 0.21 -8.01 -2.38
CA SER A 57 1.43 -8.56 -1.80
C SER A 57 2.02 -9.62 -2.73
N TYR A 58 3.32 -9.56 -2.99
CA TYR A 58 3.98 -10.48 -3.91
C TYR A 58 5.48 -10.68 -3.57
N PRO A 59 6.06 -11.84 -3.88
CA PRO A 59 7.49 -12.09 -3.69
C PRO A 59 8.38 -11.11 -4.46
N ILE A 60 9.49 -10.68 -3.86
CA ILE A 60 10.43 -9.72 -4.47
C ILE A 60 10.96 -10.18 -5.84
N LYS A 61 11.13 -11.49 -6.04
CA LYS A 61 11.57 -12.08 -7.33
C LYS A 61 10.65 -11.75 -8.51
N TYR A 62 9.41 -11.37 -8.26
CA TYR A 62 8.44 -10.99 -9.30
C TYR A 62 8.20 -9.48 -9.41
N LYS A 63 9.01 -8.65 -8.75
CA LYS A 63 8.82 -7.19 -8.69
C LYS A 63 8.51 -6.55 -10.04
N ARG A 64 9.34 -6.77 -11.06
CA ARG A 64 9.14 -6.16 -12.39
C ARG A 64 7.82 -6.55 -13.05
N ARG A 65 7.34 -7.79 -12.84
CA ARG A 65 6.06 -8.25 -13.39
C ARG A 65 4.90 -7.61 -12.64
N TYR A 66 4.95 -7.61 -11.31
CA TYR A 66 3.87 -7.09 -10.47
C TYR A 66 3.82 -5.57 -10.46
N ASP A 67 4.94 -4.85 -10.58
CA ASP A 67 4.94 -3.38 -10.68
C ASP A 67 4.04 -2.89 -11.81
N ARG A 68 4.07 -3.56 -12.98
CA ARG A 68 3.19 -3.25 -14.12
C ARG A 68 1.72 -3.50 -13.79
N LEU A 69 1.41 -4.63 -13.16
CA LEU A 69 0.06 -5.01 -12.76
C LEU A 69 -0.49 -4.06 -11.68
N VAL A 70 0.32 -3.75 -10.67
CA VAL A 70 0.01 -2.77 -9.63
C VAL A 70 -0.32 -1.43 -10.26
N ASN A 71 0.49 -0.95 -11.21
CA ASN A 71 0.22 0.32 -11.87
C ASN A 71 -1.13 0.32 -12.59
N SER A 72 -1.43 -0.74 -13.35
CA SER A 72 -2.72 -0.90 -14.02
C SER A 72 -3.90 -0.90 -13.04
N LEU A 73 -3.80 -1.64 -11.94
CA LEU A 73 -4.86 -1.71 -10.93
C LEU A 73 -5.04 -0.38 -10.19
N VAL A 74 -3.94 0.31 -9.88
CA VAL A 74 -3.96 1.60 -9.18
C VAL A 74 -4.60 2.71 -10.01
N HIS A 75 -4.38 2.69 -11.34
CA HIS A 75 -5.06 3.60 -12.25
C HIS A 75 -6.57 3.39 -12.22
N GLY A 76 -7.03 2.14 -12.28
CA GLY A 76 -8.46 1.81 -12.14
C GLY A 76 -9.03 2.04 -10.74
N PHE A 77 -8.17 2.01 -9.70
CA PHE A 77 -8.55 2.28 -8.31
C PHE A 77 -8.26 3.73 -7.92
N SER A 78 -8.90 4.66 -8.63
CA SER A 78 -8.88 6.10 -8.35
C SER A 78 -10.30 6.64 -8.50
N PHE A 79 -10.67 7.65 -7.68
CA PHE A 79 -11.87 8.45 -7.91
C PHE A 79 -11.50 9.71 -8.68
#